data_AF-A0A183B808-F1
#
_entry.id   AF-A0A183B808-F1
#
_cell.length_a   1.000
_cell.length_b   1.000
_cell.length_c   1.000
_cell.angle_alpha   90.00
_cell.angle_beta   90.00
_cell.angle_gamma   90.00
#
_symmetry.space_group_name_H-M   'P 1'
#
loop_
_entity.id
_entity.type
_entity.pdbx_description
1 polymer ?
#
loop_
_entity_poly.entity_id
_entity_poly.type
_entity_poly.pdbx_seq_one_letter_code
_entity_poly.pdbx_strand_id
1 'polypeptide(L)'
;MERFNGLREEDVKDKTLPDHLRENLDIVGINPSLASAHVGHHYAGPGNHFWTCLFQSGLVPMSVSCYDDAKMMDYGIGFTNVCTRPTKGAAELTRKEMKAGAAVMLEKMRKYNPKIAVFNGKGMSYSYIHFI
;
A
#
# COMPACT_ATOMS: atom_id res chain seq x y z
N MET A 1 4.03 23.57 -4.55
CA MET A 1 4.90 22.41 -4.84
C MET A 1 4.10 21.39 -5.62
N GLU A 2 4.59 20.92 -6.76
CA GLU A 2 3.94 19.81 -7.47
C GLU A 2 3.95 18.55 -6.60
N ARG A 3 2.81 17.87 -6.49
CA ARG A 3 2.58 16.71 -5.60
C ARG A 3 3.61 15.57 -5.75
N PHE A 4 4.26 15.49 -6.92
CA PHE A 4 5.24 14.46 -7.25
C PHE A 4 6.57 15.03 -7.78
N ASN A 5 6.86 16.32 -7.55
CA ASN A 5 8.10 16.98 -7.99
C ASN A 5 8.45 16.70 -9.47
N GLY A 6 7.48 16.77 -10.38
CA GLY A 6 7.67 16.50 -11.81
C GLY A 6 7.72 15.02 -12.23
N LEU A 7 7.60 14.04 -11.31
CA LEU A 7 7.53 12.62 -11.68
C LEU A 7 6.30 12.32 -12.55
N ARG A 8 6.53 11.57 -13.63
CA ARG A 8 5.49 11.13 -14.56
C ARG A 8 5.32 9.62 -14.46
N GLU A 9 4.21 9.10 -14.97
CA GLU A 9 3.91 7.67 -14.91
C GLU A 9 4.93 6.84 -15.68
N GLU A 10 5.38 7.33 -16.83
CA GLU A 10 6.41 6.69 -17.65
C GLU A 10 7.74 6.47 -16.91
N ASP A 11 8.06 7.31 -15.93
CA ASP A 11 9.31 7.24 -15.17
C ASP A 11 9.30 6.08 -14.14
N VAL A 12 8.12 5.54 -13.83
CA VAL A 12 7.92 4.49 -12.83
C VAL A 12 7.05 3.33 -13.32
N LYS A 13 6.63 3.32 -14.58
CA LYS A 13 5.64 2.36 -15.13
C LYS A 13 6.02 0.88 -14.91
N ASP A 14 7.32 0.58 -14.92
CA ASP A 14 7.85 -0.78 -14.77
C ASP A 14 8.31 -1.07 -13.33
N LYS A 15 8.12 -0.10 -12.42
CA LYS A 15 8.45 -0.26 -11.00
C LYS A 15 7.26 -0.81 -10.22
N THR A 16 7.55 -1.71 -9.30
CA THR A 16 6.60 -2.22 -8.31
C THR A 16 7.17 -2.05 -6.91
N LEU A 17 6.32 -2.13 -5.90
CA LEU A 17 6.77 -2.21 -4.50
C LEU A 17 6.85 -3.66 -4.04
N PRO A 18 7.85 -4.02 -3.23
CA PRO A 18 7.89 -5.32 -2.58
C PRO A 18 6.74 -5.44 -1.58
N ASP A 19 6.21 -6.65 -1.44
CA ASP A 19 5.33 -6.97 -0.33
C ASP A 19 6.16 -7.24 0.93
N HIS A 20 5.72 -6.71 2.06
CA HIS A 20 6.25 -7.02 3.39
C HIS A 20 5.20 -7.86 4.13
N LEU A 21 5.20 -9.17 3.86
CA LEU A 21 4.20 -10.10 4.39
C LEU A 21 4.87 -11.26 5.13
N ARG A 22 4.36 -11.55 6.33
CA ARG A 22 4.52 -12.82 7.04
C ARG A 22 3.15 -13.19 7.63
N GLU A 23 3.03 -14.39 8.18
CA GLU A 23 1.78 -14.81 8.79
C GLU A 23 1.34 -13.82 9.90
N ASN A 24 0.03 -13.58 10.00
CA ASN A 24 -0.59 -12.72 11.03
C ASN A 24 -0.20 -11.22 10.96
N LEU A 25 0.22 -10.68 9.80
CA LEU A 25 0.45 -9.23 9.67
C LEU A 25 -0.70 -8.48 9.02
N ASP A 26 -0.82 -7.23 9.43
CA ASP A 26 -1.96 -6.40 9.12
C ASP A 26 -1.48 -5.14 8.34
N ILE A 27 -1.99 -4.97 7.09
CA ILE A 27 -2.24 -3.72 6.32
C ILE A 27 -2.22 -3.97 4.80
N VAL A 28 -3.24 -3.45 4.12
CA VAL A 28 -3.47 -3.51 2.67
C VAL A 28 -3.62 -2.09 2.09
N GLY A 29 -2.68 -1.71 1.23
CA GLY A 29 -2.73 -0.51 0.41
C GLY A 29 -3.51 -0.70 -0.90
N ILE A 30 -3.77 0.41 -1.59
CA ILE A 30 -4.48 0.41 -2.88
C ILE A 30 -3.54 -0.02 -4.01
N ASN A 31 -2.61 0.88 -4.32
CA ASN A 31 -1.58 0.78 -5.32
C ASN A 31 -0.47 1.79 -5.00
N PRO A 32 0.76 1.60 -5.52
CA PRO A 32 1.82 2.56 -5.29
C PRO A 32 1.48 3.94 -5.87
N SER A 33 1.77 4.99 -5.10
CA SER A 33 1.88 6.33 -5.69
C SER A 33 3.14 6.44 -6.56
N LEU A 34 3.21 7.44 -7.45
CA LEU A 34 4.44 7.68 -8.23
C LEU A 34 5.68 7.85 -7.34
N ALA A 35 5.54 8.59 -6.23
CA ALA A 35 6.63 8.79 -5.28
C ALA A 35 7.05 7.47 -4.62
N SER A 36 6.09 6.67 -4.17
CA SER A 36 6.37 5.35 -3.57
C SER A 36 7.06 4.42 -4.56
N ALA A 37 6.57 4.34 -5.80
CA ALA A 37 7.20 3.53 -6.83
C ALA A 37 8.61 4.03 -7.20
N HIS A 38 8.81 5.34 -7.25
CA HIS A 38 10.11 5.93 -7.53
C HIS A 38 11.13 5.60 -6.45
N VAL A 39 10.76 5.79 -5.19
CA VAL A 39 11.59 5.60 -3.99
C VAL A 39 11.75 4.12 -3.61
N GLY A 40 10.80 3.27 -3.97
CA GLY A 40 10.81 1.84 -3.64
C GLY A 40 10.26 1.52 -2.25
N HIS A 41 9.58 2.47 -1.60
CA HIS A 41 9.06 2.32 -0.24
C HIS A 41 7.58 2.70 -0.11
N HIS A 42 6.87 1.98 0.77
CA HIS A 42 5.44 2.20 1.00
C HIS A 42 5.17 3.60 1.57
N TYR A 43 4.11 4.25 1.05
CA TYR A 43 3.64 5.56 1.51
C TYR A 43 4.68 6.70 1.50
N ALA A 44 5.72 6.63 0.66
CA ALA A 44 6.76 7.67 0.53
C ALA A 44 6.31 9.04 -0.05
N GLY A 45 5.03 9.26 -0.30
CA GLY A 45 4.53 10.52 -0.85
C GLY A 45 4.61 11.66 0.17
N PRO A 46 5.06 12.88 -0.19
CA PRO A 46 5.30 13.97 0.77
C PRO A 46 4.05 14.48 1.49
N GLY A 47 2.86 14.26 0.92
CA GLY A 47 1.57 14.57 1.55
C GLY A 47 0.86 13.36 2.15
N ASN A 48 1.52 12.21 2.27
CA ASN A 48 0.93 11.01 2.84
C ASN A 48 1.07 11.03 4.37
N HIS A 49 -0.04 10.85 5.09
CA HIS A 49 -0.05 10.90 6.55
C HIS A 49 0.20 9.54 7.22
N PHE A 50 0.38 8.45 6.48
CA PHE A 50 0.44 7.10 7.04
C PHE A 50 1.49 6.98 8.16
N TRP A 51 2.74 7.37 7.89
CA TRP A 51 3.83 7.25 8.86
C TRP A 51 3.63 8.14 10.09
N THR A 52 3.15 9.36 9.88
CA THR A 52 2.79 10.28 10.97
C THR A 52 1.67 9.71 11.84
N CYS A 53 0.60 9.21 11.21
CA CYS A 53 -0.53 8.60 11.92
C CYS A 53 -0.13 7.33 12.66
N LEU A 54 0.72 6.49 12.07
CA LEU A 54 1.20 5.25 12.67
C LEU A 54 1.97 5.52 13.97
N PHE A 55 2.85 6.52 13.96
CA PHE A 55 3.55 6.96 15.16
C PHE A 55 2.60 7.61 16.17
N GLN A 56 1.78 8.57 15.73
CA GLN A 56 0.88 9.32 16.62
C GLN A 56 -0.22 8.47 17.25
N SER A 57 -0.60 7.34 16.63
CA SER A 57 -1.56 6.40 17.21
C SER A 57 -0.95 5.54 18.31
N GLY A 58 0.37 5.56 18.51
CA GLY A 58 1.07 4.71 19.46
C GLY A 58 1.21 3.24 19.02
N LEU A 59 0.96 2.92 17.74
CA LEU A 59 1.15 1.57 17.22
C LEU A 59 2.63 1.19 17.13
N VAL A 60 3.50 2.21 17.01
CA VAL A 60 4.96 2.07 17.09
C VAL A 60 5.50 3.06 18.12
N PRO A 61 6.56 2.72 18.85
CA PRO A 61 7.03 3.51 19.99
C PRO A 61 7.86 4.74 19.60
N MET A 62 8.24 4.86 18.34
CA MET A 62 9.12 5.92 17.85
C MET A 62 8.70 6.42 16.47
N SER A 63 9.11 7.63 16.13
CA SER A 63 8.90 8.19 14.80
C SER A 63 9.58 7.31 13.75
N VAL A 64 8.88 7.06 12.66
CA VAL A 64 9.28 6.17 11.57
C VAL A 64 9.02 6.85 10.23
N SER A 65 9.70 6.38 9.19
CA SER A 65 9.55 6.89 7.83
C SER A 65 9.29 5.75 6.84
N CYS A 66 9.09 6.10 5.57
CA CYS A 66 8.96 5.09 4.51
C CYS A 66 10.15 4.13 4.41
N TYR A 67 11.36 4.58 4.80
CA TYR A 67 12.55 3.74 4.81
C TYR A 67 12.56 2.68 5.92
N ASP A 68 11.58 2.72 6.83
CA ASP A 68 11.41 1.73 7.89
C ASP A 68 10.34 0.68 7.57
N ASP A 69 9.76 0.69 6.37
CA ASP A 69 8.63 -0.15 5.99
C ASP A 69 8.86 -1.66 6.18
N ALA A 70 10.03 -2.17 5.83
CA ALA A 70 10.38 -3.57 6.06
C ALA A 70 10.45 -3.92 7.56
N LYS A 71 10.92 -2.99 8.41
CA LYS A 71 11.04 -3.18 9.87
C LYS A 71 9.69 -3.21 10.57
N MET A 72 8.65 -2.67 9.95
CA MET A 72 7.30 -2.67 10.54
C MET A 72 6.76 -4.08 10.73
N MET A 73 7.30 -5.05 9.99
CA MET A 73 7.02 -6.46 10.27
C MET A 73 7.30 -6.78 11.72
N ASP A 74 8.40 -6.32 12.34
CA ASP A 74 8.71 -6.59 13.76
C ASP A 74 7.63 -6.11 14.73
N TYR A 75 6.85 -5.09 14.34
CA TYR A 75 5.71 -4.54 15.08
C TYR A 75 4.36 -5.19 14.73
N GLY A 76 4.36 -6.26 13.95
CA GLY A 76 3.14 -6.95 13.52
C GLY A 76 2.44 -6.30 12.33
N ILE A 77 3.10 -5.36 11.63
CA ILE A 77 2.50 -4.58 10.55
C ILE A 77 3.10 -5.01 9.22
N GLY A 78 2.23 -5.35 8.26
CA GLY A 78 2.63 -5.81 6.93
C GLY A 78 2.23 -4.83 5.85
N PHE A 79 2.79 -4.97 4.65
CA PHE A 79 2.42 -4.12 3.53
C PHE A 79 2.24 -4.93 2.26
N THR A 80 1.13 -4.70 1.59
CA THR A 80 0.85 -5.18 0.23
C THR A 80 -0.06 -4.18 -0.46
N ASN A 81 -0.14 -4.23 -1.78
CA ASN A 81 -1.12 -3.48 -2.56
C ASN A 81 -2.07 -4.42 -3.30
N VAL A 82 -3.29 -3.96 -3.57
CA VAL A 82 -4.25 -4.68 -4.42
C VAL A 82 -3.79 -4.61 -5.87
N CYS A 83 -3.46 -3.41 -6.36
CA CYS A 83 -2.94 -3.21 -7.71
C CYS A 83 -1.44 -2.87 -7.65
N THR A 84 -0.65 -3.41 -8.58
CA THR A 84 0.80 -3.21 -8.62
C THR A 84 1.22 -1.98 -9.43
N ARG A 85 0.39 -1.54 -10.39
CA ARG A 85 0.70 -0.39 -11.25
C ARG A 85 0.73 0.93 -10.45
N PRO A 86 1.82 1.72 -10.54
CA PRO A 86 1.86 3.04 -9.95
C PRO A 86 0.92 4.03 -10.65
N THR A 87 0.26 4.90 -9.87
CA THR A 87 -0.63 5.95 -10.42
C THR A 87 -0.50 7.27 -9.65
N LYS A 88 -1.03 8.36 -10.19
CA LYS A 88 -1.16 9.65 -9.45
C LYS A 88 -2.30 9.59 -8.44
N GLY A 89 -3.28 8.73 -8.68
CA GLY A 89 -4.37 8.46 -7.76
C GLY A 89 -5.11 7.17 -8.10
N ALA A 90 -5.80 6.62 -7.11
CA ALA A 90 -6.54 5.36 -7.26
C ALA A 90 -7.65 5.43 -8.34
N ALA A 91 -8.13 6.62 -8.69
CA ALA A 91 -9.14 6.81 -9.74
C ALA A 91 -8.64 6.45 -11.16
N GLU A 92 -7.33 6.37 -11.37
CA GLU A 92 -6.72 5.94 -12.64
C GLU A 92 -6.66 4.41 -12.80
N LEU A 93 -7.04 3.66 -11.76
CA LEU A 93 -7.15 2.20 -11.84
C LEU A 93 -8.46 1.80 -12.50
N THR A 94 -8.37 0.93 -13.50
CA THR A 94 -9.54 0.38 -14.15
C THR A 94 -10.23 -0.66 -13.27
N ARG A 95 -11.53 -0.90 -13.50
CA ARG A 95 -12.26 -2.00 -12.85
C ARG A 95 -11.62 -3.38 -13.09
N LYS A 96 -11.01 -3.58 -14.27
CA LYS A 96 -10.34 -4.82 -14.63
C LYS A 96 -9.10 -5.06 -13.76
N GLU A 97 -8.27 -4.03 -13.59
CA GLU A 97 -7.10 -4.09 -12.71
C GLU A 97 -7.51 -4.36 -11.27
N MET A 98 -8.52 -3.63 -10.79
CA MET A 98 -9.08 -3.81 -9.45
C MET A 98 -9.58 -5.24 -9.21
N LYS A 99 -10.32 -5.82 -10.16
CA LYS A 99 -10.82 -7.20 -10.05
C LYS A 99 -9.69 -8.23 -10.05
N ALA A 100 -8.69 -8.06 -10.93
CA ALA A 100 -7.53 -8.94 -10.97
C ALA A 100 -6.71 -8.86 -9.68
N GLY A 101 -6.48 -7.64 -9.18
CA GLY A 101 -5.79 -7.39 -7.92
C GLY A 101 -6.52 -7.97 -6.71
N ALA A 102 -7.85 -7.88 -6.67
CA ALA A 102 -8.67 -8.46 -5.61
C ALA A 102 -8.54 -10.00 -5.55
N ALA A 103 -8.49 -10.68 -6.69
CA ALA A 103 -8.27 -12.12 -6.75
C ALA A 103 -6.91 -12.53 -6.16
N VAL A 104 -5.83 -11.82 -6.53
CA VAL A 104 -4.49 -12.04 -5.97
C VAL A 104 -4.46 -11.72 -4.47
N MET A 105 -5.15 -10.67 -4.04
CA MET A 105 -5.25 -10.31 -2.63
C MET A 105 -5.94 -11.42 -1.82
N LEU A 106 -6.99 -12.04 -2.34
CA LEU A 106 -7.67 -13.16 -1.70
C LEU A 106 -6.74 -14.36 -1.51
N GLU A 107 -5.90 -14.67 -2.49
CA GLU A 107 -4.89 -15.72 -2.37
C GLU A 107 -3.86 -15.40 -1.28
N LYS A 108 -3.38 -14.14 -1.23
CA LYS A 108 -2.49 -13.67 -0.16
C LYS A 108 -3.16 -13.76 1.20
N MET A 109 -4.40 -13.32 1.35
CA MET A 109 -5.11 -13.39 2.62
C MET A 109 -5.33 -14.83 3.10
N ARG A 110 -5.64 -15.75 2.19
CA ARG A 110 -5.73 -17.18 2.53
C ARG A 110 -4.38 -17.76 2.94
N LYS A 111 -3.31 -17.38 2.27
CA LYS A 111 -1.95 -17.86 2.53
C LYS A 111 -1.37 -17.33 3.85
N TYR A 112 -1.47 -16.03 4.08
CA TYR A 112 -0.83 -15.36 5.22
C TYR A 112 -1.76 -15.22 6.44
N ASN A 113 -3.05 -15.51 6.27
CA ASN A 113 -4.07 -15.54 7.32
C ASN A 113 -3.94 -14.36 8.32
N PRO A 114 -4.04 -13.11 7.85
CA PRO A 114 -3.88 -11.95 8.71
C PRO A 114 -4.99 -11.91 9.77
N LYS A 115 -4.69 -11.36 10.96
CA LYS A 115 -5.71 -11.20 12.01
C LYS A 115 -6.67 -10.07 11.64
N ILE A 116 -6.15 -9.00 11.03
CA ILE A 116 -6.90 -7.81 10.65
C ILE A 116 -6.44 -7.33 9.26
N ALA A 117 -7.32 -7.43 8.27
CA ALA A 117 -7.08 -6.79 6.97
C ALA A 117 -7.47 -5.30 7.03
N VAL A 118 -6.49 -4.41 7.14
CA VAL A 118 -6.72 -2.95 7.14
C VAL A 118 -6.66 -2.41 5.72
N PHE A 119 -7.79 -1.96 5.17
CA PHE A 119 -7.84 -1.32 3.86
C PHE A 119 -7.61 0.19 3.99
N ASN A 120 -6.44 0.66 3.56
CA ASN A 120 -6.11 2.08 3.59
C ASN A 120 -6.73 2.83 2.40
N GLY A 121 -8.05 3.06 2.48
CA GLY A 121 -8.83 3.84 1.51
C GLY A 121 -10.26 3.32 1.34
N LYS A 122 -11.26 4.19 1.56
CA LYS A 122 -12.69 3.82 1.52
C LYS A 122 -13.15 3.22 0.19
N GLY A 123 -12.62 3.69 -0.94
CA GLY A 123 -12.96 3.13 -2.26
C GLY A 123 -12.50 1.68 -2.45
N MET A 124 -11.46 1.26 -1.72
CA MET A 124 -10.93 -0.11 -1.81
C MET A 124 -11.79 -1.11 -1.09
N SER A 125 -12.25 -0.79 0.12
CA SER A 125 -13.07 -1.71 0.88
C SER A 125 -14.34 -2.07 0.11
N TYR A 126 -14.99 -1.11 -0.54
CA TYR A 126 -16.13 -1.38 -1.42
C TYR A 126 -15.75 -2.28 -2.60
N SER A 127 -14.64 -1.99 -3.28
CA SER A 127 -14.21 -2.81 -4.42
C SER A 127 -13.94 -4.25 -3.98
N TYR A 128 -13.25 -4.45 -2.86
CA TYR A 128 -12.97 -5.77 -2.33
C TYR A 128 -14.26 -6.52 -1.91
N ILE A 129 -15.16 -5.86 -1.18
CA ILE A 129 -16.44 -6.45 -0.71
C ILE A 129 -17.35 -6.87 -1.86
N HIS A 130 -17.32 -6.17 -2.99
CA HIS A 130 -18.12 -6.52 -4.17
C HIS A 130 -17.51 -7.65 -5.04
N PHE A 131 -16.28 -8.08 -4.76
CA PHE A 131 -15.59 -9.14 -5.50
C PHE A 131 -15.35 -10.43 -4.69
N ILE A 132 -15.73 -10.44 -3.41
CA ILE A 132 -15.93 -11.63 -2.57
C ILE A 132 -17.38 -12.09 -2.63
#